data_AF-A0A936DHA8-F1
#
_entry.id   AF-A0A936DHA8-F1
#
_cell.length_a   1.000
_cell.length_b   1.000
_cell.length_c   1.000
_cell.angle_alpha   90.00
_cell.angle_beta   90.00
_cell.angle_gamma   90.00
#
_symmetry.space_group_name_H-M   'P 1'
#
loop_
_entity.id
_entity.type
_entity.pdbx_description
1 polymer ?
#
loop_
_entity_poly.entity_id
_entity_poly.type
_entity_poly.pdbx_seq_one_letter_code
_entity_poly.pdbx_strand_id
1 'polypeptide(L)' 'MSTAAERMRVALELSALAEAVMRENLRRQHPGASPVALEALLTEWFATRPGAEHGDAEGRPIDPSRFG' A
#
# COMPACT_ATOMS: atom_id res chain seq x y z
N MET A 1 11.71 14.37 -19.87
CA MET A 1 11.87 13.60 -18.61
C MET A 1 10.78 14.07 -17.66
N SER A 2 10.13 13.17 -16.92
CA SER A 2 9.13 13.59 -15.91
C SER A 2 9.82 14.26 -14.72
N THR A 3 9.14 15.24 -14.13
CA THR A 3 9.53 15.92 -12.90
C THR A 3 9.37 14.99 -11.68
N ALA A 4 9.99 15.34 -10.55
CA ALA A 4 9.80 14.60 -9.31
C ALA A 4 8.33 14.59 -8.85
N ALA A 5 7.63 15.72 -9.01
CA ALA A 5 6.21 15.85 -8.67
C ALA A 5 5.32 14.93 -9.52
N GLU A 6 5.58 14.84 -10.83
CA GLU A 6 4.83 13.93 -11.72
C GLU A 6 5.06 12.47 -11.35
N ARG A 7 6.30 12.07 -11.07
CA ARG A 7 6.60 10.70 -10.62
C ARG A 7 5.91 10.37 -9.30
N MET A 8 5.91 11.31 -8.36
CA MET A 8 5.24 11.12 -7.07
C MET A 8 3.73 10.95 -7.24
N ARG A 9 3.10 11.78 -8.10
CA ARG A 9 1.67 11.66 -8.39
C ARG A 9 1.33 10.28 -8.96
N VAL A 10 2.09 9.82 -9.95
CA VAL A 10 1.90 8.48 -10.54
C VAL A 10 2.10 7.39 -9.50
N ALA A 11 3.10 7.50 -8.63
CA ALA A 11 3.32 6.52 -7.57
C ALA A 11 2.12 6.42 -6.60
N LEU A 12 1.54 7.56 -6.22
CA LEU A 12 0.35 7.61 -5.36
C LEU A 12 -0.89 7.02 -6.06
N GLU A 13 -1.08 7.32 -7.34
CA GLU A 13 -2.17 6.76 -8.15
C GLU A 13 -2.06 5.23 -8.27
N LEU A 14 -0.84 4.74 -8.53
CA LEU A 14 -0.57 3.30 -8.60
C LEU A 14 -0.79 2.62 -7.24
N SER A 15 -0.40 3.26 -6.15
CA SER A 15 -0.65 2.75 -4.79
C SER A 15 -2.15 2.62 -4.50
N ALA A 16 -2.94 3.65 -4.82
CA ALA A 16 -4.39 3.63 -4.62
C ALA A 16 -5.06 2.56 -5.48
N LEU A 17 -4.62 2.39 -6.72
CA LEU A 17 -5.11 1.32 -7.60
C LEU A 17 -4.78 -0.08 -7.05
N ALA A 18 -3.55 -0.28 -6.55
CA ALA A 18 -3.14 -1.55 -5.98
C ALA A 18 -3.99 -1.93 -4.76
N GLU A 19 -4.29 -0.97 -3.88
CA GLU A 19 -5.19 -1.18 -2.75
C GLU A 19 -6.59 -1.60 -3.20
N ALA A 20 -7.17 -0.90 -4.20
CA ALA A 20 -8.49 -1.23 -4.72
C ALA A 20 -8.56 -2.64 -5.32
N VAL A 21 -7.53 -3.04 -6.07
CA VAL A 21 -7.39 -4.39 -6.62
C VAL A 21 -7.31 -5.43 -5.49
N MET A 22 -6.53 -5.16 -4.45
CA MET A 22 -6.37 -6.10 -3.34
C MET A 22 -7.67 -6.24 -2.53
N ARG A 23 -8.39 -5.15 -2.29
CA ARG A 23 -9.71 -5.17 -1.66
C ARG A 23 -10.67 -6.06 -2.45
N GLU A 24 -10.69 -5.97 -3.77
CA GLU A 24 -11.53 -6.86 -4.61
C GLU A 24 -11.06 -8.32 -4.59
N ASN A 25 -9.75 -8.57 -4.54
CA ASN A 25 -9.23 -9.92 -4.35
C ASN A 25 -9.71 -10.54 -3.03
N LEU A 26 -9.68 -9.78 -1.93
CA LEU A 26 -10.18 -10.22 -0.63
C LEU A 26 -11.69 -10.47 -0.65
N ARG A 27 -12.49 -9.62 -1.33
CA ARG A 27 -13.93 -9.85 -1.50
C ARG A 27 -14.22 -11.18 -2.20
N ARG A 28 -13.44 -11.50 -3.24
CA ARG A 28 -13.57 -12.76 -3.97
C ARG A 28 -13.15 -13.98 -3.14
N GLN A 29 -12.11 -13.84 -2.31
CA GLN A 29 -11.65 -14.90 -1.41
C GLN A 29 -12.57 -15.11 -0.19
N HIS A 30 -13.25 -14.03 0.25
CA HIS A 30 -14.14 -14.03 1.41
C HIS A 30 -15.53 -13.45 1.04
N PRO A 31 -16.36 -14.16 0.24
CA PRO A 31 -17.62 -13.60 -0.29
C PRO A 31 -18.64 -13.16 0.75
N GLY A 32 -18.56 -13.70 1.97
CA GLY A 32 -19.45 -13.36 3.08
C GLY A 32 -18.87 -12.37 4.10
N ALA A 33 -17.66 -11.84 3.86
CA ALA A 33 -17.05 -10.88 4.76
C ALA A 33 -17.88 -9.58 4.80
N SER A 34 -18.14 -9.08 6.01
CA SER A 34 -18.69 -7.74 6.18
C SER A 34 -17.67 -6.69 5.75
N PRO A 35 -18.08 -5.45 5.44
CA PRO A 35 -17.13 -4.38 5.11
C PRO A 35 -16.05 -4.18 6.18
N VAL A 36 -16.42 -4.26 7.46
CA VAL A 36 -15.47 -4.14 8.58
C VAL A 36 -14.46 -5.29 8.60
N ALA A 37 -14.92 -6.53 8.36
CA ALA A 37 -14.02 -7.68 8.28
C ALA A 37 -13.07 -7.58 7.08
N LEU A 38 -13.54 -7.03 5.96
CA LEU A 38 -12.74 -6.79 4.76
C LEU A 38 -11.62 -5.78 4.99
N GLU A 39 -11.89 -4.67 5.67
CA GLU A 39 -10.84 -3.69 6.03
C GLU A 39 -9.81 -4.27 7.00
N ALA A 40 -10.24 -5.13 7.94
CA ALA A 40 -9.33 -5.83 8.82
C ALA A 40 -8.41 -6.80 8.06
N LEU A 41 -8.97 -7.57 7.12
CA LEU A 41 -8.21 -8.46 6.24
C LEU A 41 -7.22 -7.69 5.35
N LEU A 42 -7.64 -6.52 4.84
CA LEU A 42 -6.76 -5.67 4.03
C LEU A 42 -5.60 -5.11 4.86
N THR A 43 -5.88 -4.68 6.09
CA THR A 43 -4.86 -4.20 7.03
C THR A 43 -3.85 -5.30 7.35
N GLU A 44 -4.33 -6.50 7.66
CA GLU A 44 -3.48 -7.66 7.93
C GLU A 44 -2.63 -8.02 6.71
N TRP A 45 -3.23 -8.00 5.52
CA TRP A 45 -2.50 -8.23 4.28
C TRP A 45 -1.39 -7.19 4.07
N PHE A 46 -1.62 -5.91 4.35
CA PHE A 46 -0.56 -4.90 4.25
C PHE A 46 0.61 -5.16 5.19
N ALA A 47 0.35 -5.70 6.38
CA ALA A 47 1.36 -6.00 7.37
C ALA A 47 2.24 -7.21 7.01
N THR A 48 1.71 -8.15 6.22
CA THR A 48 2.37 -9.45 5.94
C THR A 48 2.45 -9.77 4.44
N ARG A 49 2.25 -8.78 3.58
CA ARG A 49 2.26 -8.95 2.11
C ARG A 49 3.58 -9.58 1.64
N PRO A 50 3.57 -10.28 0.49
CA PRO A 50 4.80 -10.81 -0.10
C PRO A 50 5.89 -9.72 -0.24
N GLY A 51 7.09 -10.02 0.25
CA GLY A 51 8.22 -9.08 0.33
C GLY A 51 8.23 -8.17 1.56
N ALA A 52 7.20 -8.22 2.41
CA ALA A 52 7.12 -7.57 3.70
C ALA A 52 6.56 -8.55 4.75
N GLU A 53 6.99 -9.81 4.70
CA GLU A 53 6.49 -10.89 5.58
C GLU A 53 6.76 -10.59 7.07
N HIS A 54 7.71 -9.70 7.36
CA HIS A 54 8.08 -9.24 8.70
C HIS A 54 7.64 -7.79 8.95
N GLY A 55 6.72 -7.27 8.14
CA GLY A 55 6.37 -5.85 8.09
C GLY A 55 7.39 -5.01 7.31
N ASP A 56 7.09 -3.72 7.21
CA ASP A 56 8.03 -2.73 6.69
C ASP A 56 9.10 -2.43 7.76
N ALA A 57 10.38 -2.48 7.37
CA ALA A 57 11.49 -2.22 8.29
C ALA A 57 11.53 -0.75 8.74
N GLU A 58 12.07 -0.50 9.94
CA GLU A 58 12.35 0.88 10.39
C GLU A 58 13.21 1.62 9.35
N GLY A 59 12.71 2.77 8.89
CA GLY A 59 13.45 3.64 7.99
C GLY A 59 14.67 4.26 8.69
N ARG A 60 15.74 4.51 7.93
CA ARG A 60 16.85 5.34 8.43
C ARG A 60 16.45 6.81 8.37
N PRO A 61 16.64 7.60 9.43
CA PRO A 61 16.49 9.06 9.35
C PRO A 61 17.39 9.60 8.24
N ILE A 62 16.84 10.49 7.41
CA ILE A 62 17.58 11.22 6.38
C ILE A 62 17.48 12.71 6.62
N ASP A 63 18.52 13.45 6.24
CA ASP A 63 18.54 14.91 6.29
C ASP A 63 17.55 15.48 5.24
N PRO A 64 16.50 16.23 5.65
CA PRO A 64 15.53 16.82 4.73
C PRO A 64 16.14 17.82 3.75
N SER A 65 17.30 18.42 4.06
CA SER A 65 18.00 19.36 3.18
C SER A 65 18.43 18.73 1.84
N ARG A 66 18.47 17.39 1.75
CA ARG A 66 18.77 16.65 0.52
C ARG A 66 17.73 16.79 -0.58
N PHE A 67 16.55 17.34 -0.26
CA PHE A 67 15.46 17.56 -1.20
C PHE A 67 15.23 19.05 -1.52
N GLY A 68 16.12 19.93 -1.02
CA GLY A 68 16.10 21.38 -1.26
C GLY A 68 16.85 21.81 -2.51
#